data_AF-A0A938PDH9-F1
#
_entry.id   AF-A0A938PDH9-F1
#
_cell.length_a   1.000
_cell.length_b   1.000
_cell.length_c   1.000
_cell.angle_alpha   90.00
_cell.angle_beta   90.00
_cell.angle_gamma   90.00
#
_symmetry.space_group_name_H-M   'P 1'
#
loop_
_entity.id
_entity.type
_entity.pdbx_description
1 polymer ?
#
loop_
_entity_poly.entity_id
_entity_poly.type
_entity_poly.pdbx_seq_one_letter_code
_entity_poly.pdbx_strand_id
1 'polypeptide(L)'
;MNLEHISKNNLTCKEVINQVCEHLGELPDSPVCIAIQDHLKECDNCTNFYDSLEKTVTLYKKYSPDLPEGAHERLMQALKLADKK
;
A
#
# COMPACT_ATOMS: atom_id res chain seq x y z
N MET A 1 3.80 16.55 -6.04
CA MET A 1 5.24 16.79 -5.84
C MET A 1 5.97 15.89 -6.82
N ASN A 2 6.91 16.46 -7.59
CA ASN A 2 7.57 15.82 -8.74
C ASN A 2 8.58 14.77 -8.28
N LEU A 3 8.53 13.56 -8.86
CA LEU A 3 9.43 12.43 -8.58
C LEU A 3 10.57 12.32 -9.61
N GLU A 4 11.00 13.43 -10.20
CA GLU A 4 12.12 13.44 -11.14
C GLU A 4 13.41 13.91 -10.45
N HIS A 5 14.01 13.03 -9.65
CA HIS A 5 15.46 12.97 -9.35
C HIS A 5 15.76 11.78 -8.43
N ILE A 6 15.92 10.58 -8.99
CA ILE A 6 16.58 9.47 -8.28
C ILE A 6 18.06 9.53 -8.64
N SER A 7 18.80 10.37 -7.89
CA SER A 7 20.25 10.43 -7.93
C SER A 7 20.80 9.72 -6.70
N LYS A 8 21.50 8.59 -6.92
CA LYS A 8 22.43 7.89 -6.01
C LYS A 8 22.58 8.53 -4.61
N ASN A 9 21.66 8.23 -3.70
CA ASN A 9 21.86 8.32 -2.26
C ASN A 9 20.81 7.46 -1.57
N ASN A 10 21.26 6.64 -0.60
CA ASN A 10 20.43 5.68 0.12
C ASN A 10 19.20 6.38 0.72
N LEU A 11 18.01 5.79 0.54
CA LEU A 11 16.77 6.28 1.15
C LEU A 11 16.92 6.35 2.66
N THR A 12 16.41 7.42 3.26
CA THR A 12 16.28 7.53 4.71
C THR A 12 15.15 6.64 5.23
N CYS A 13 15.19 6.24 6.51
CA CYS A 13 14.10 5.48 7.14
C CYS A 13 12.75 6.19 6.98
N LYS A 14 12.74 7.53 7.05
CA LYS A 14 11.51 8.33 6.89
C LYS A 14 10.94 8.21 5.48
N GLU A 15 11.77 8.27 4.45
CA GLU A 15 11.33 8.10 3.06
C GLU A 15 10.79 6.70 2.83
N VAL A 16 11.48 5.68 3.35
CA VAL A 16 11.02 4.29 3.29
C VAL A 16 9.66 4.12 3.94
N ILE A 17 9.49 4.56 5.19
CA ILE A 17 8.22 4.47 5.92
C ILE A 17 7.10 5.20 5.17
N ASN A 18 7.36 6.41 4.66
CA ASN A 18 6.36 7.15 3.90
C ASN A 18 5.90 6.40 2.65
N GLN A 19 6.85 5.87 1.86
CA GLN A 19 6.52 5.12 0.64
C GLN A 19 5.80 3.81 0.94
N VAL A 20 6.24 3.08 1.97
CA VAL A 20 5.60 1.86 2.44
C VAL A 20 4.15 2.11 2.88
N CYS A 21 3.90 3.23 3.58
CA CYS A 21 2.55 3.63 3.96
C CYS A 21 1.70 4.07 2.77
N GLU A 22 2.26 4.86 1.84
CA GLU A 22 1.59 5.32 0.61
C GLU A 22 1.02 4.14 -0.19
N HIS A 23 1.79 3.05 -0.25
CA HIS A 23 1.42 1.85 -0.99
C HIS A 23 0.85 0.72 -0.13
N LEU A 24 0.60 0.95 1.17
CA LEU A 24 0.10 -0.06 2.11
C LEU A 24 0.90 -1.38 2.08
N GLY A 25 2.22 -1.28 1.93
CA GLY A 25 3.12 -2.43 1.82
C GLY A 25 3.16 -3.11 0.44
N GLU A 26 2.35 -2.68 -0.54
CA GLU A 26 2.44 -3.19 -1.90
C GLU A 26 3.58 -2.49 -2.65
N LEU A 27 4.70 -3.19 -2.85
CA LEU A 27 5.87 -2.63 -3.53
C LEU A 27 5.92 -3.13 -4.99
N PRO A 28 5.45 -2.35 -5.99
CA PRO A 28 5.53 -2.74 -7.39
C PRO A 28 6.97 -2.73 -7.92
N ASP A 29 7.22 -3.38 -9.05
CA ASP A 29 8.54 -3.40 -9.69
C ASP A 29 8.91 -2.03 -10.29
N SER A 30 9.39 -1.13 -9.43
CA SER A 30 9.86 0.21 -9.77
C SER A 30 11.24 0.47 -9.16
N PRO A 31 12.04 1.39 -9.72
CA PRO A 31 13.35 1.75 -9.16
C PRO A 31 13.30 2.19 -7.69
N VAL A 32 12.22 2.86 -7.28
CA VAL A 32 12.00 3.29 -5.90
C VAL A 32 11.76 2.08 -4.99
N CYS A 33 10.97 1.11 -5.44
CA CYS A 33 10.70 -0.10 -4.67
C CYS A 33 11.93 -0.98 -4.49
N ILE A 34 12.80 -1.06 -5.50
CA ILE A 34 14.11 -1.73 -5.36
C ILE A 34 14.94 -1.05 -4.26
N ALA A 35 15.03 0.29 -4.28
CA ALA A 35 15.77 1.03 -3.26
C ALA A 35 15.16 0.87 -1.85
N ILE A 36 13.83 0.76 -1.74
CA ILE A 36 13.15 0.45 -0.47
C ILE A 36 13.50 -0.97 -0.01
N GLN A 37 13.41 -1.97 -0.88
CA GLN A 37 13.74 -3.35 -0.57
C GLN A 37 15.20 -3.48 -0.11
N ASP A 38 16.12 -2.77 -0.75
CA ASP A 38 17.52 -2.75 -0.34
C ASP A 38 17.72 -2.10 1.03
N HIS A 39 16.99 -1.02 1.35
CA HIS A 39 17.01 -0.44 2.71
C HIS A 39 16.44 -1.40 3.76
N LEU A 40 15.35 -2.11 3.46
CA LEU A 40 14.73 -3.07 4.38
C LEU A 40 15.70 -4.23 4.72
N LYS A 41 16.51 -4.69 3.77
CA LYS A 41 17.52 -5.73 4.04
C LYS A 41 18.55 -5.32 5.10
N GLU A 42 18.83 -4.02 5.23
CA GLU A 42 19.90 -3.48 6.07
C GLU A 42 19.39 -2.74 7.33
N CYS A 43 18.07 -2.60 7.52
CA CYS A 43 17.50 -1.82 8.61
C CYS A 43 16.36 -2.54 9.36
N ASP A 44 16.69 -3.15 10.50
CA ASP A 44 15.75 -3.89 11.37
C ASP A 44 14.53 -3.05 11.78
N ASN A 45 14.71 -1.75 12.06
CA ASN A 45 13.60 -0.88 12.46
C ASN A 45 12.57 -0.73 11.34
N CYS A 46 13.03 -0.52 10.10
CA CYS A 46 12.15 -0.37 8.95
C CYS A 46 11.50 -1.71 8.57
N THR A 47 12.23 -2.82 8.68
CA THR A 47 11.70 -4.17 8.43
C THR A 47 10.62 -4.54 9.44
N ASN A 48 10.85 -4.33 10.73
CA ASN A 48 9.84 -4.58 11.76
C ASN A 48 8.58 -3.72 11.55
N PHE A 49 8.74 -2.47 11.11
CA PHE A 49 7.62 -1.61 10.75
C PHE A 49 6.85 -2.13 9.54
N TYR A 50 7.57 -2.47 8.45
CA TYR A 50 7.00 -3.02 7.23
C TYR A 50 6.20 -4.29 7.51
N ASP A 51 6.78 -5.25 8.24
CA ASP A 51 6.12 -6.50 8.62
C ASP A 51 4.84 -6.26 9.43
N SER A 52 4.86 -5.27 10.33
CA SER A 52 3.69 -4.91 11.14
C SER A 52 2.58 -4.29 10.28
N LEU A 53 2.95 -3.44 9.34
CA LEU A 53 2.00 -2.86 8.38
C LEU A 53 1.39 -3.95 7.49
N GLU A 54 2.22 -4.83 6.92
CA GLU A 54 1.77 -5.92 6.05
C GLU A 54 0.79 -6.86 6.77
N LYS A 55 1.09 -7.22 8.02
CA LYS A 55 0.16 -8.00 8.87
C LYS A 55 -1.15 -7.27 9.11
N THR A 56 -1.08 -5.97 9.38
CA THR A 56 -2.28 -5.13 9.57
C THR A 56 -3.14 -5.12 8.32
N VAL A 57 -2.55 -4.84 7.15
CA VAL A 57 -3.24 -4.84 5.85
C VAL A 57 -3.84 -6.22 5.57
N THR A 58 -3.10 -7.29 5.83
CA THR A 58 -3.59 -8.67 5.66
C THR A 58 -4.80 -8.98 6.54
N LEU A 59 -4.78 -8.53 7.81
CA LEU A 59 -5.90 -8.72 8.73
C LEU A 59 -7.15 -7.98 8.24
N TYR A 60 -7.01 -6.72 7.82
CA TYR A 60 -8.13 -5.94 7.29
C TYR A 60 -8.67 -6.48 5.96
N LYS A 61 -7.81 -7.01 5.07
CA LYS A 61 -8.25 -7.67 3.82
C LYS A 61 -9.09 -8.93 4.10
N LYS A 62 -8.79 -9.66 5.18
CA LYS A 62 -9.54 -10.86 5.60
C LYS A 62 -10.79 -10.52 6.41
N TYR A 63 -10.87 -9.33 6.97
CA TYR A 63 -12.03 -8.88 7.71
C TYR A 63 -13.20 -8.66 6.75
N SER A 64 -14.23 -9.48 6.88
CA SER A 64 -15.46 -9.40 6.10
C SER A 64 -16.59 -8.93 7.02
N PRO A 65 -16.79 -7.61 7.17
CA PRO A 65 -17.91 -7.10 7.95
C PRO A 65 -19.23 -7.35 7.23
N ASP A 66 -20.27 -7.59 8.00
CA ASP A 66 -21.62 -7.59 7.46
C ASP A 66 -21.95 -6.20 6.89
N LEU A 67 -22.26 -6.15 5.60
CA LEU A 67 -22.72 -4.94 4.95
C LEU A 67 -24.25 -4.86 5.05
N PRO A 68 -24.83 -3.65 5.14
CA PRO A 68 -26.28 -3.51 5.07
C PRO A 68 -26.83 -4.11 3.79
N GLU A 69 -28.01 -4.72 3.86
CA GLU A 69 -28.71 -5.21 2.68
C GLU A 69 -28.82 -4.10 1.61
N GLY A 70 -28.66 -4.48 0.34
CA GLY A 70 -28.69 -3.54 -0.77
C GLY A 70 -27.41 -2.70 -0.97
N ALA A 71 -26.35 -2.90 -0.17
CA ALA A 71 -25.13 -2.08 -0.24
C ALA A 71 -24.44 -2.19 -1.61
N HIS A 72 -24.40 -3.40 -2.17
CA HIS A 72 -23.83 -3.63 -3.49
C HIS A 72 -24.62 -2.90 -4.58
N GLU A 73 -25.95 -3.03 -4.59
CA GLU A 73 -26.82 -2.39 -5.58
C GLU A 73 -26.71 -0.87 -5.52
N ARG A 74 -26.73 -0.28 -4.30
CA ARG A 74 -26.57 1.17 -4.13
C ARG A 74 -25.22 1.65 -4.66
N LEU A 75 -24.14 0.90 -4.40
CA LEU A 75 -22.82 1.24 -4.90
C LEU A 75 -22.76 1.17 -6.43
N MET A 76 -23.28 0.10 -7.03
CA MET A 76 -23.28 -0.07 -8.50
C MET A 76 -24.11 1.00 -9.20
N GLN A 77 -25.24 1.39 -8.62
CA GLN A 77 -26.03 2.53 -9.12
C GLN A 77 -25.26 3.85 -9.02
N ALA A 78 -24.61 4.13 -7.89
CA ALA A 78 -23.83 5.35 -7.70
C ALA A 78 -22.65 5.44 -8.67
N LEU A 79 -21.98 4.32 -8.94
CA LEU A 79 -20.89 4.21 -9.91
C LEU A 79 -21.39 4.17 -11.37
N LYS A 80 -22.71 4.10 -11.60
CA LYS A 80 -23.32 3.91 -12.94
C LYS A 80 -22.84 2.64 -13.65
N LEU A 81 -22.53 1.61 -12.85
CA LEU A 81 -22.10 0.28 -13.28
C LEU A 81 -23.18 -0.78 -13.09
N ALA A 82 -24.41 -0.38 -12.71
CA ALA A 82 -25.52 -1.32 -12.64
C ALA A 82 -25.68 -2.06 -13.97
N ASP A 83 -25.75 -3.40 -13.92
CA ASP A 83 -25.89 -4.24 -15.11
C ASP A 83 -27.01 -3.70 -16.00
N LYS A 84 -26.65 -3.35 -17.24
CA LYS A 84 -27.65 -3.06 -18.26
C LYS A 84 -28.33 -4.39 -18.58
N LYS A 85 -29.55 -4.53 -18.05
CA LYS A 85 -30.45 -5.64 -18.36
C LYS A 85 -30.71 -5.74 -19.87
#